data_AF-A0A3B6KMJ5-F1
#
_entry.id   AF-A0A3B6KMJ5-F1
#
_cell.length_a   1.000
_cell.length_b   1.000
_cell.length_c   1.000
_cell.angle_alpha   90.00
_cell.angle_beta   90.00
_cell.angle_gamma   90.00
#
_symmetry.space_group_name_H-M   'P 1'
#
loop_
_entity.id
_entity.type
_entity.pdbx_description
1 polymer ?
#
loop_
_entity_poly.entity_id
_entity_poly.type
_entity_poly.pdbx_seq_one_letter_code
_entity_poly.pdbx_strand_id
1 'polypeptide(L)'
;MFFLPVPLEDGWIALMWDMMERKLHVLHPLIKGDGPSEPTKDKLELVAWKLHHALFDCLNEYYAGWPTQDGQWVTKYPVLAEEHFSRDEIGACVLHICRHYDGVNLKIPLTKYNAGKTKRQALHECVKLQGNSSKLAHEALWTVLAPTDSCLSDT
;
A
#
# COMPACT_ATOMS: atom_id res chain seq x y z
N MET A 1 -5.07 0.63 -13.62
CA MET A 1 -4.02 0.43 -12.60
C MET A 1 -4.60 -0.42 -11.49
N PHE A 2 -3.88 -1.44 -11.06
CA PHE A 2 -4.26 -2.30 -9.93
C PHE A 2 -3.12 -2.31 -8.92
N PHE A 3 -3.42 -2.21 -7.64
CA PHE A 3 -2.43 -2.21 -6.56
C PHE A 3 -2.56 -3.48 -5.73
N LEU A 4 -1.42 -4.06 -5.38
CA LEU A 4 -1.31 -5.16 -4.43
C LEU A 4 -0.29 -4.82 -3.35
N PRO A 5 -0.70 -4.56 -2.10
CA PRO A 5 0.21 -4.56 -0.97
C PRO A 5 0.80 -5.96 -0.76
N VAL A 6 2.12 -6.06 -0.64
CA VAL A 6 2.83 -7.35 -0.46
C VAL A 6 3.63 -7.30 0.83
N PRO A 7 3.36 -8.21 1.80
CA PRO A 7 4.18 -8.34 2.99
C PRO A 7 5.50 -8.99 2.63
N LEU A 8 6.59 -8.46 3.18
CA LEU A 8 7.93 -9.01 3.13
C LEU A 8 8.43 -9.24 4.56
N GLU A 9 9.53 -9.98 4.72
CA GLU A 9 10.15 -10.17 6.03
C GLU A 9 10.47 -8.82 6.69
N ASP A 10 11.00 -7.86 5.95
CA ASP A 10 11.46 -6.57 6.47
C ASP A 10 10.43 -5.45 6.39
N GLY A 11 9.17 -5.75 6.04
CA GLY A 11 8.10 -4.75 5.98
C GLY A 11 7.09 -5.02 4.89
N TRP A 12 6.77 -3.99 4.11
CA TRP A 12 5.76 -4.04 3.06
C TRP A 12 6.24 -3.28 1.82
N ILE A 13 5.78 -3.74 0.67
CA ILE A 13 5.83 -3.00 -0.59
C ILE A 13 4.41 -2.91 -1.17
N ALA A 14 4.24 -2.07 -2.19
CA ALA A 14 3.11 -2.20 -3.11
C ALA A 14 3.61 -2.53 -4.51
N LEU A 15 2.93 -3.47 -5.17
CA LEU A 15 3.05 -3.66 -6.60
C LEU A 15 1.91 -2.90 -7.28
N MET A 16 2.21 -2.22 -8.38
CA MET A 16 1.20 -1.59 -9.22
C MET A 16 1.37 -2.02 -10.67
N TRP A 17 0.32 -2.58 -11.24
CA TRP A 17 0.27 -2.94 -12.66
C TRP A 17 -0.32 -1.79 -13.46
N ASP A 18 0.52 -1.18 -14.30
CA ASP A 18 0.08 -0.31 -15.37
C ASP A 18 -0.20 -1.15 -16.60
N MET A 19 -1.47 -1.56 -16.73
CA MET A 19 -1.96 -2.36 -17.85
C MET A 19 -1.89 -1.62 -19.20
N MET A 20 -1.85 -0.28 -19.18
CA MET A 20 -1.81 0.53 -20.41
C MET A 20 -0.37 0.60 -20.95
N GLU A 21 0.60 0.86 -20.07
CA GLU A 21 2.01 0.95 -20.45
C GLU A 21 2.77 -0.38 -20.37
N ARG A 22 2.14 -1.45 -19.90
CA ARG A 22 2.74 -2.76 -19.59
C ARG A 22 3.94 -2.65 -18.65
N LYS A 23 3.75 -1.91 -17.56
CA LYS A 23 4.80 -1.67 -16.55
C LYS A 23 4.38 -2.20 -15.19
N LEU A 24 5.30 -2.91 -14.55
CA LEU A 24 5.15 -3.37 -13.18
C LEU A 24 5.94 -2.46 -12.25
N HIS A 25 5.25 -1.64 -11.48
CA HIS A 25 5.89 -0.71 -10.57
C HIS A 25 6.05 -1.39 -9.22
N VAL A 26 7.30 -1.50 -8.76
CA VAL A 26 7.64 -1.97 -7.42
C VAL A 26 7.83 -0.75 -6.53
N LEU A 27 6.81 -0.48 -5.72
CA LEU A 27 6.70 0.70 -4.87
C LEU A 27 7.18 0.36 -3.45
N HIS A 28 8.48 0.53 -3.21
CA HIS A 28 9.08 0.27 -1.91
C HIS A 28 9.43 1.59 -1.21
N PRO A 29 8.88 1.87 0.00
CA PRO A 29 9.11 3.13 0.71
C PRO A 29 10.56 3.44 1.10
N LEU A 30 11.46 2.46 1.02
CA LEU A 30 12.86 2.59 1.44
C LEU A 30 13.82 2.75 0.26
N ILE A 31 13.34 2.62 -0.98
CA ILE A 31 14.15 2.90 -2.18
C ILE A 31 14.40 4.41 -2.26
N LYS A 32 15.66 4.78 -2.47
CA LYS A 32 16.15 6.16 -2.50
C LYS A 32 17.07 6.36 -3.69
N GLY A 33 17.28 7.62 -4.06
CA GLY A 33 18.35 8.02 -5.00
C GLY A 33 18.38 7.18 -6.27
N ASP A 34 19.50 6.48 -6.50
CA ASP A 34 19.75 5.69 -7.72
C ASP A 34 18.96 4.37 -7.81
N GLY A 35 18.10 4.06 -6.83
CA GLY A 35 17.27 2.86 -6.83
C GLY A 35 17.68 1.83 -5.78
N PRO A 36 17.12 0.60 -5.83
CA PRO A 36 17.50 -0.47 -4.92
C PRO A 36 18.91 -0.99 -5.24
N SER A 37 19.64 -1.45 -4.22
CA SER A 37 20.87 -2.23 -4.44
C SER A 37 20.57 -3.51 -5.25
N GLU A 38 21.53 -4.01 -6.03
CA GLU A 38 21.33 -5.21 -6.87
C GLU A 38 20.75 -6.41 -6.09
N PRO A 39 21.24 -6.80 -4.90
CA PRO A 39 20.64 -7.91 -4.16
C PRO A 39 19.18 -7.65 -3.73
N THR A 40 18.86 -6.40 -3.39
CA THR A 40 17.48 -6.01 -3.06
C THR A 40 16.60 -6.04 -4.29
N LYS A 41 17.13 -5.55 -5.43
CA LYS A 41 16.45 -5.55 -6.70
C LYS A 41 16.10 -6.97 -7.14
N ASP A 42 17.05 -7.91 -7.09
CA ASP A 42 16.82 -9.32 -7.43
C ASP A 42 15.70 -9.94 -6.59
N LYS A 43 15.73 -9.71 -5.25
CA LYS A 43 14.67 -10.18 -4.34
C LYS A 43 13.30 -9.61 -4.73
N LEU A 44 13.25 -8.32 -5.03
CA LEU A 44 12.04 -7.63 -5.42
C LEU A 44 11.52 -8.06 -6.80
N GLU A 45 12.41 -8.24 -7.78
CA GLU A 45 12.06 -8.75 -9.12
C GLU A 45 11.46 -10.15 -9.02
N LEU A 46 12.08 -11.04 -8.25
CA LEU A 46 11.57 -12.40 -8.04
C LEU A 46 10.14 -12.39 -7.49
N VAL A 47 9.87 -11.59 -6.45
CA VAL A 47 8.54 -11.45 -5.86
C VAL A 47 7.56 -10.84 -6.85
N ALA A 48 7.97 -9.78 -7.54
CA ALA A 48 7.13 -9.05 -8.50
C ALA A 48 6.70 -9.95 -9.66
N TRP A 49 7.65 -10.68 -10.27
CA TRP A 49 7.36 -11.59 -11.38
C TRP A 49 6.53 -12.79 -10.96
N LYS A 50 6.79 -13.37 -9.78
CA LYS A 50 5.96 -14.46 -9.26
C LYS A 50 4.49 -14.05 -9.12
N LEU A 51 4.24 -12.86 -8.56
CA LEU A 51 2.88 -12.33 -8.41
C LEU A 51 2.29 -11.87 -9.74
N HIS A 52 3.11 -11.39 -10.68
CA HIS A 52 2.70 -11.05 -12.02
C HIS A 52 2.18 -12.27 -12.78
N HIS A 53 2.94 -13.37 -12.86
CA HIS A 53 2.49 -14.58 -13.54
C HIS A 53 1.23 -15.15 -12.87
N ALA A 54 1.18 -15.20 -11.54
CA ALA A 54 -0.02 -15.65 -10.82
C ALA A 54 -1.27 -14.81 -11.13
N LEU A 55 -1.12 -13.48 -11.26
CA LEU A 55 -2.21 -12.60 -11.67
C LEU A 55 -2.69 -12.95 -13.10
N PHE A 56 -1.77 -13.18 -14.04
CA PHE A 56 -2.13 -13.51 -15.41
C PHE A 56 -2.72 -14.91 -15.56
N ASP A 57 -2.27 -15.88 -14.76
CA ASP A 57 -2.91 -17.19 -14.65
C ASP A 57 -4.37 -17.03 -14.21
N CYS A 58 -4.63 -16.21 -13.18
CA CYS A 58 -6.00 -15.90 -12.75
C CYS A 58 -6.79 -15.21 -13.87
N LEU A 59 -6.21 -14.21 -14.55
CA LEU A 59 -6.91 -13.51 -15.62
C LEU A 59 -7.28 -14.46 -16.77
N ASN A 60 -6.37 -15.35 -17.15
CA ASN A 60 -6.59 -16.32 -18.23
C ASN A 60 -7.64 -17.38 -17.85
N GLU A 61 -7.69 -17.78 -16.57
CA GLU A 61 -8.68 -18.73 -16.06
C GLU A 61 -10.08 -18.10 -15.95
N TYR A 62 -10.19 -16.95 -15.29
CA TYR A 62 -11.49 -16.32 -15.00
C TYR A 62 -12.05 -15.51 -16.18
N TYR A 63 -11.21 -15.05 -17.09
CA TYR A 63 -11.59 -14.21 -18.23
C TYR A 63 -11.12 -14.80 -19.56
N ALA A 64 -11.45 -16.08 -19.78
CA ALA A 64 -11.12 -16.80 -21.01
C ALA A 64 -11.50 -16.00 -22.27
N GLY A 65 -10.53 -15.77 -23.16
CA GLY A 65 -10.70 -15.01 -24.40
C GLY A 65 -10.33 -13.53 -24.31
N TRP A 66 -10.01 -12.99 -23.13
CA TRP A 66 -9.40 -11.67 -23.03
C TRP A 66 -7.97 -11.73 -23.60
N PRO A 67 -7.56 -10.84 -24.54
CA PRO A 67 -6.19 -10.76 -25.03
C PRO A 67 -5.16 -10.21 -24.00
N THR A 68 -5.05 -10.85 -22.83
CA THR A 68 -4.04 -10.53 -21.81
C THR A 68 -2.79 -11.40 -22.01
N GLN A 69 -1.62 -10.77 -22.06
CA GLN A 69 -0.32 -11.46 -22.14
C GLN A 69 0.62 -10.92 -21.06
N ASP A 70 1.35 -11.83 -20.42
CA ASP A 70 2.33 -11.56 -19.35
C ASP A 70 3.74 -11.24 -19.90
N GLY A 71 3.94 -11.42 -21.21
CA GLY A 71 5.19 -11.07 -21.90
C GLY A 71 5.38 -9.57 -22.14
N GLN A 72 6.65 -9.16 -22.26
CA GLN A 72 7.09 -7.79 -22.62
C GLN A 72 6.79 -6.71 -21.57
N TRP A 73 6.59 -7.10 -20.32
CA TRP A 73 6.47 -6.16 -19.21
C TRP A 73 7.84 -5.69 -18.74
N VAL A 74 7.89 -4.43 -18.27
CA VAL A 74 9.11 -3.83 -17.71
C VAL A 74 8.88 -3.47 -16.24
N THR A 75 9.82 -3.85 -15.38
CA THR A 75 9.79 -3.47 -13.96
C THR A 75 10.33 -2.06 -13.77
N LYS A 76 9.66 -1.28 -12.91
CA LYS A 76 10.09 0.06 -12.50
C LYS A 76 10.24 0.14 -10.98
N TYR A 77 11.23 0.90 -10.54
CA TYR A 77 11.51 1.18 -9.12
C TYR A 77 11.47 2.68 -8.84
N PRO A 78 10.28 3.28 -8.74
CA PRO A 78 10.17 4.71 -8.45
C PRO A 78 10.74 5.05 -7.08
N VAL A 79 11.44 6.19 -6.99
CA VAL A 79 11.82 6.81 -5.72
C VAL A 79 10.63 7.62 -5.20
N LEU A 80 10.13 7.26 -4.02
CA LEU A 80 8.84 7.77 -3.53
C LEU A 80 8.98 8.76 -2.36
N ALA A 81 10.12 8.76 -1.68
CA ALA A 81 10.38 9.64 -0.56
C ALA A 81 11.88 9.93 -0.40
N GLU A 82 12.18 11.12 0.14
CA GLU A 82 13.52 11.51 0.56
C GLU A 82 13.76 11.20 2.05
N GLU A 83 12.69 11.12 2.84
CA GLU A 83 12.74 10.87 4.29
C GLU A 83 13.14 9.42 4.64
N HIS A 84 13.65 9.24 5.86
CA HIS A 84 14.01 7.93 6.40
C HIS A 84 12.86 7.39 7.27
N PHE A 85 12.33 6.24 6.87
CA PHE A 85 11.28 5.54 7.61
C PHE A 85 11.85 4.32 8.34
N SER A 86 11.38 4.09 9.57
CA SER A 86 11.64 2.86 10.30
C SER A 86 10.70 1.74 9.84
N ARG A 87 11.03 0.50 10.20
CA ARG A 87 10.29 -0.71 9.76
C ARG A 87 8.81 -0.69 10.16
N ASP A 88 8.52 -0.17 11.34
CA ASP A 88 7.18 0.01 11.92
C ASP A 88 6.35 1.11 11.23
N GLU A 89 6.99 2.01 10.48
CA GLU A 89 6.32 3.04 9.68
C GLU A 89 5.94 2.53 8.27
N ILE A 90 6.62 1.49 7.76
CA ILE A 90 6.50 1.03 6.36
C ILE A 90 5.06 0.71 5.96
N GLY A 91 4.28 0.08 6.83
CA GLY A 91 2.88 -0.25 6.52
C GLY A 91 2.03 1.00 6.26
N ALA A 92 2.23 2.07 7.05
CA ALA A 92 1.55 3.34 6.83
C ALA A 92 2.03 4.03 5.53
N CYS A 93 3.32 3.91 5.21
CA CYS A 93 3.88 4.42 3.96
C CYS A 93 3.28 3.71 2.74
N VAL A 94 3.20 2.38 2.74
CA VAL A 94 2.58 1.61 1.66
C VAL A 94 1.11 1.97 1.50
N LEU A 95 0.37 2.11 2.58
CA LEU A 95 -1.02 2.56 2.53
C LEU A 95 -1.16 3.96 1.91
N HIS A 96 -0.26 4.89 2.29
CA HIS A 96 -0.21 6.22 1.70
C HIS A 96 0.09 6.17 0.21
N ILE A 97 1.07 5.37 -0.20
CA ILE A 97 1.42 5.16 -1.62
C ILE A 97 0.21 4.66 -2.40
N CYS A 98 -0.46 3.59 -1.94
CA CYS A 98 -1.62 3.03 -2.62
C CYS A 98 -2.77 4.05 -2.79
N ARG A 99 -2.91 5.01 -1.86
CA ARG A 99 -3.96 6.05 -1.93
C ARG A 99 -3.62 7.20 -2.86
N HIS A 100 -2.33 7.47 -3.08
CA HIS A 100 -1.90 8.73 -3.69
C HIS A 100 -1.01 8.59 -4.92
N TYR A 101 -0.51 7.38 -5.22
CA TYR A 101 0.27 7.13 -6.42
C TYR A 101 -0.62 7.06 -7.66
N ASP A 102 -0.27 7.80 -8.70
CA ASP A 102 -1.08 7.93 -9.91
C ASP A 102 -0.53 7.21 -11.14
N GLY A 103 0.53 6.41 -10.95
CA GLY A 103 1.26 5.75 -12.03
C GLY A 103 2.54 6.48 -12.41
N VAL A 104 2.68 7.75 -12.06
CA VAL A 104 3.89 8.53 -12.30
C VAL A 104 4.50 8.99 -10.98
N ASN A 105 3.71 9.71 -10.18
CA ASN A 105 4.15 10.34 -8.94
C ASN A 105 3.12 10.15 -7.82
N LEU A 106 3.52 10.52 -6.60
CA LEU A 106 2.58 10.68 -5.51
C LEU A 106 1.93 12.06 -5.59
N LYS A 107 0.59 12.11 -5.64
CA LYS A 107 -0.19 13.36 -5.59
C LYS A 107 0.02 14.13 -4.28
N ILE A 108 0.31 13.41 -3.21
CA ILE A 108 0.67 13.95 -1.90
C ILE A 108 2.04 13.36 -1.53
N PRO A 109 3.04 14.17 -1.16
CA PRO A 109 4.38 13.67 -0.89
C PRO A 109 4.39 12.74 0.33
N LEU A 110 5.17 11.66 0.23
CA LEU A 110 5.35 10.72 1.33
C LEU A 110 6.35 11.28 2.36
N THR A 111 5.80 11.87 3.41
CA THR A 111 6.52 12.37 4.60
C THR A 111 6.08 11.60 5.85
N LYS A 112 6.86 11.63 6.94
CA LYS A 112 6.45 11.07 8.24
C LYS A 112 5.11 11.63 8.72
N TYR A 113 4.91 12.93 8.56
CA TYR A 113 3.64 13.58 8.91
C TYR A 113 2.47 12.98 8.11
N ASN A 114 2.62 12.87 6.78
CA ASN A 114 1.56 12.37 5.91
C ASN A 114 1.29 10.87 6.10
N ALA A 115 2.33 10.05 6.25
CA ALA A 115 2.18 8.63 6.59
C ALA A 115 1.45 8.46 7.94
N GLY A 116 1.84 9.22 8.96
CA GLY A 116 1.17 9.22 10.27
C GLY A 116 -0.29 9.68 10.18
N LYS A 117 -0.58 10.71 9.37
CA LYS A 117 -1.96 11.15 9.10
C LYS A 117 -2.77 10.07 8.42
N THR A 118 -2.24 9.43 7.38
CA THR A 118 -2.88 8.31 6.69
C THR A 118 -3.17 7.15 7.63
N LYS A 119 -2.23 6.79 8.51
CA LYS A 119 -2.44 5.75 9.54
C LYS A 119 -3.62 6.07 10.46
N ARG A 120 -3.70 7.30 10.97
CA ARG A 120 -4.81 7.75 11.84
C ARG A 120 -6.15 7.75 11.10
N GLN A 121 -6.17 8.24 9.86
CA GLN A 121 -7.36 8.24 9.02
C GLN A 121 -7.84 6.82 8.73
N ALA A 122 -6.94 5.92 8.34
CA ALA A 122 -7.25 4.52 8.09
C ALA A 122 -7.80 3.82 9.33
N LEU A 123 -7.22 4.06 10.52
CA LEU A 123 -7.77 3.54 11.77
C LEU A 123 -9.19 4.06 12.01
N HIS A 124 -9.42 5.36 11.87
CA HIS A 124 -10.73 5.97 12.02
C HIS A 124 -11.76 5.42 11.01
N GLU A 125 -11.36 5.17 9.77
CA GLU A 125 -12.18 4.51 8.74
C GLU A 125 -12.51 3.08 9.15
N CYS A 126 -11.52 2.28 9.59
CA CYS A 126 -11.72 0.90 10.04
C CYS A 126 -12.72 0.79 11.19
N VAL A 127 -12.60 1.67 12.18
CA VAL A 127 -13.50 1.75 13.35
C VAL A 127 -14.95 2.02 12.94
N LYS A 128 -15.18 2.67 11.79
CA LYS A 128 -16.50 3.00 11.26
C LYS A 128 -17.04 2.01 10.22
N LEU A 129 -16.32 0.93 9.93
CA LEU A 129 -16.79 -0.08 8.97
C LEU A 129 -18.07 -0.75 9.47
N GLN A 130 -19.03 -0.91 8.56
CA GLN A 130 -20.25 -1.65 8.86
C GLN A 130 -19.91 -3.10 9.24
N GLY A 131 -20.51 -3.59 10.32
CA GLY A 131 -20.20 -4.93 10.84
C GLY A 131 -18.91 -5.01 11.66
N ASN A 132 -18.30 -3.88 12.03
CA ASN A 132 -17.17 -3.87 12.95
C ASN A 132 -17.61 -4.39 14.33
N SER A 133 -17.04 -5.52 14.74
CA SER A 133 -17.33 -6.20 16.01
C SER A 133 -16.41 -5.76 17.16
N SER A 134 -15.50 -4.82 16.91
CA SER A 134 -14.59 -4.27 17.91
C SER A 134 -15.33 -3.43 18.95
N LYS A 135 -14.98 -3.60 20.22
CA LYS A 135 -15.45 -2.72 21.31
C LYS A 135 -15.03 -1.25 21.10
N LEU A 136 -13.88 -1.04 20.46
CA LEU A 136 -13.36 0.30 20.14
C LEU A 136 -14.24 1.02 19.11
N ALA A 137 -14.92 0.29 18.22
CA ALA A 137 -15.88 0.86 17.29
C ALA A 137 -17.05 1.49 18.03
N HIS A 138 -17.59 0.77 19.01
CA HIS A 138 -18.66 1.24 19.87
C HIS A 138 -18.21 2.46 20.67
N GLU A 139 -17.08 2.39 21.40
CA GLU A 139 -16.56 3.52 22.20
C GLU A 139 -16.29 4.77 21.35
N ALA A 140 -15.63 4.63 20.20
CA ALA A 140 -15.36 5.76 19.31
C ALA A 140 -16.64 6.37 18.70
N LEU A 141 -17.65 5.54 18.40
CA LEU A 141 -18.96 6.04 17.96
C LEU A 141 -19.64 6.81 19.10
N TRP A 142 -19.60 6.29 20.32
CA TRP A 142 -20.22 6.92 21.48
C TRP A 142 -19.55 8.24 21.87
N THR A 143 -18.23 8.36 21.82
CA THR A 143 -17.54 9.65 22.03
C THR A 143 -17.94 10.70 20.99
N VAL A 144 -18.28 10.28 19.78
CA VAL A 144 -18.76 11.20 18.71
C VAL A 144 -20.24 11.54 18.87
N LEU A 145 -21.07 10.60 19.32
CA LEU A 145 -22.53 10.75 19.42
C LEU A 145 -23.01 11.34 20.75
N ALA A 146 -22.24 11.16 21.83
CA ALA A 146 -22.53 11.69 23.16
C ALA A 146 -21.25 12.27 23.82
N PRO A 147 -20.72 13.40 23.31
CA PRO A 147 -19.45 13.98 23.77
C PRO A 147 -19.49 14.42 25.25
N THR A 148 -20.67 14.67 25.79
CA THR A 148 -20.89 15.10 27.18
C THR A 148 -20.94 13.96 28.18
N ASP A 149 -21.10 12.71 27.71
CA ASP A 149 -21.20 11.53 28.58
C ASP A 149 -19.84 10.83 28.77
N SER A 150 -18.84 11.17 27.95
CA SER A 150 -17.46 10.73 28.16
C SER A 150 -16.77 11.56 29.23
N CYS A 151 -17.26 11.44 30.47
CA CYS A 151 -16.44 11.71 31.64
C CYS A 151 -15.50 10.51 31.79
N LEU A 152 -14.28 10.62 31.23
CA LEU A 152 -13.19 9.79 31.71
C LEU A 152 -12.97 10.19 33.16
N SER A 153 -13.53 9.43 34.08
CA SER A 153 -13.16 9.48 35.48
C SER A 153 -11.70 9.07 35.58
N ASP A 154 -10.84 10.04 35.87
CA ASP A 154 -9.47 9.82 36.31
C ASP A 154 -9.48 8.90 37.54
N THR A 155 -9.01 7.66 37.36
CA THR A 155 -8.39 6.83 38.39
C THR A 155 -7.38 5.90 37.75
#